data_AF-A0A7V9V6B3-F1
#
_entry.id   AF-A0A7V9V6B3-F1
#
_cell.length_a   1.000
_cell.length_b   1.000
_cell.length_c   1.000
_cell.angle_alpha   90.00
_cell.angle_beta   90.00
_cell.angle_gamma   90.00
#
_symmetry.space_group_name_H-M   'P 1'
#
loop_
_entity.id
_entity.type
_entity.pdbx_description
1 polymer ?
#
loop_
_entity_poly.entity_id
_entity_poly.type
_entity_poly.pdbx_seq_one_letter_code
_entity_poly.pdbx_strand_id
1 'polypeptide(L)'
;MGDTLVVTASGLVALELLQKMAAAGEDLPNLLSFDRRHQRWVVRQINGAWMAGRTKHLLEVRSDGGQVLRCTSRHRFLTREVGWAQARE
;
A
#
# COMPACT_ATOMS: atom_id res chain seq x y z
N MET A 1 -1.44 -10.55 -2.56
CA MET A 1 -1.28 -9.20 -1.99
C MET A 1 -0.95 -9.22 -0.51
N GLY A 2 -1.15 -10.32 0.23
CA GLY A 2 -0.64 -10.38 1.62
C GLY A 2 0.88 -10.19 1.68
N ASP A 3 1.56 -10.66 0.63
CA ASP A 3 2.98 -10.55 0.33
C ASP A 3 3.46 -9.16 -0.10
N THR A 4 2.56 -8.22 -0.38
CA THR A 4 2.94 -6.86 -0.78
C THR A 4 3.63 -6.15 0.38
N LEU A 5 4.83 -5.63 0.12
CA LEU A 5 5.66 -4.96 1.13
C LEU A 5 5.31 -3.47 1.23
N VAL A 6 5.31 -2.97 2.47
CA VAL A 6 5.11 -1.56 2.83
C VAL A 6 6.37 -1.07 3.53
N VAL A 7 6.79 0.15 3.20
CA VAL A 7 7.91 0.81 3.88
C VAL A 7 7.42 1.35 5.23
N THR A 8 7.96 0.79 6.31
CA THR A 8 7.67 1.19 7.69
C THR A 8 8.94 1.65 8.41
N ALA A 9 8.78 2.24 9.59
CA ALA A 9 9.90 2.58 10.46
C ALA A 9 10.70 1.33 10.91
N SER A 10 10.07 0.15 10.90
CA SER A 10 10.71 -1.14 11.20
C SER A 10 11.30 -1.82 9.95
N GLY A 11 11.35 -1.13 8.81
CA GLY A 11 11.77 -1.69 7.51
C GLY A 11 10.60 -2.11 6.64
N LEU A 12 10.85 -3.03 5.69
CA LEU A 12 9.83 -3.56 4.79
C LEU A 12 8.96 -4.58 5.53
N VAL A 13 7.66 -4.32 5.61
CA VAL A 13 6.69 -5.18 6.29
C VAL A 13 5.59 -5.59 5.33
N ALA A 14 5.26 -6.88 5.29
CA ALA A 14 4.19 -7.40 4.46
C ALA A 14 2.81 -6.95 4.98
N LEU A 15 1.87 -6.65 4.08
CA LEU A 15 0.49 -6.30 4.44
C LEU A 15 -0.18 -7.36 5.32
N GLU A 16 0.10 -8.64 5.10
CA GLU A 16 -0.43 -9.73 5.91
C GLU A 16 0.06 -9.66 7.36
N LEU A 17 1.32 -9.29 7.59
CA LEU A 17 1.85 -9.14 8.95
C LEU A 17 1.17 -7.96 9.66
N LEU A 18 1.04 -6.82 8.99
CA LEU A 18 0.30 -5.67 9.54
C LEU A 18 -1.14 -6.03 9.91
N GLN A 19 -1.81 -6.84 9.09
CA GLN A 19 -3.16 -7.31 9.37
C GLN A 19 -3.20 -8.23 10.60
N LYS A 20 -2.22 -9.12 10.76
CA LYS A 20 -2.11 -10.00 11.95
C LYS A 20 -1.87 -9.20 13.22
N MET A 21 -0.94 -8.25 13.20
CA MET A 21 -0.68 -7.34 14.32
C MET A 21 -1.94 -6.57 14.72
N ALA A 22 -2.65 -5.99 13.75
CA ALA A 22 -3.89 -5.26 14.00
C ALA A 22 -4.99 -6.17 14.60
N ALA A 23 -5.11 -7.40 14.11
CA ALA A 23 -6.08 -8.37 14.64
C ALA A 23 -5.74 -8.87 16.05
N ALA A 24 -4.45 -8.89 16.41
CA ALA A 24 -3.97 -9.22 17.75
C ALA A 24 -4.07 -8.04 18.75
N GLY A 25 -4.43 -6.84 18.26
CA GLY A 25 -4.44 -5.63 19.08
C GLY A 25 -3.04 -5.11 19.42
N GLU A 26 -2.04 -5.47 18.62
CA GLU A 26 -0.67 -5.02 18.77
C GLU A 26 -0.48 -3.60 18.18
N ASP A 27 0.54 -2.90 18.68
CA ASP A 27 0.93 -1.60 18.13
C ASP A 27 1.45 -1.76 16.70
N LEU A 28 0.85 -1.00 15.79
CA LEU A 28 1.27 -0.96 14.40
C LEU A 28 2.44 0.02 14.22
N PRO A 29 3.40 -0.27 13.34
CA PRO A 29 4.52 0.61 13.12
C PRO A 29 4.08 1.89 12.39
N ASN A 30 4.90 2.93 12.49
CA ASN A 30 4.80 4.07 11.61
C ASN A 30 5.14 3.67 10.16
N LEU A 31 4.44 4.25 9.18
CA LEU A 31 4.72 4.05 7.75
C LEU A 31 5.18 5.31 7.04
N LEU A 32 5.84 5.12 5.90
CA LEU A 32 6.19 6.19 4.98
C LEU A 32 5.01 6.50 4.05
N SER A 33 4.50 7.73 4.09
CA SER A 33 3.40 8.21 3.27
C SER A 33 3.81 9.45 2.48
N PHE A 34 3.16 9.72 1.35
CA PHE A 34 3.42 10.90 0.55
C PHE A 34 2.39 12.00 0.82
N ASP A 35 2.82 13.13 1.38
CA ASP A 35 2.00 14.33 1.53
C ASP A 35 1.98 15.10 0.20
N ARG A 36 0.88 14.95 -0.53
CA ARG A 36 0.69 15.60 -1.83
C ARG A 36 0.60 17.13 -1.73
N ARG A 37 0.08 17.69 -0.63
CA ARG A 37 -0.09 19.15 -0.49
C ARG A 37 1.25 19.85 -0.39
N HIS A 38 2.19 19.25 0.35
CA HIS A 38 3.53 19.81 0.56
C HIS A 38 4.62 19.10 -0.27
N GLN A 39 4.23 18.17 -1.14
CA GLN A 39 5.09 17.38 -2.03
C GLN A 39 6.30 16.73 -1.34
N ARG A 40 6.07 16.12 -0.17
CA ARG A 40 7.15 15.50 0.62
C ARG A 40 6.72 14.18 1.23
N TRP A 41 7.70 13.31 1.46
CA TRP A 41 7.50 12.11 2.27
C TRP A 41 7.32 12.48 3.74
N VAL A 42 6.38 11.83 4.40
CA VAL A 42 6.07 12.02 5.82
C VAL A 42 5.87 10.66 6.49
N VAL A 43 6.26 10.59 7.77
CA VAL A 43 6.02 9.41 8.60
C VAL A 43 4.67 9.56 9.29
N ARG A 44 3.83 8.51 9.24
CA ARG A 44 2.49 8.50 9.84
C ARG A 44 2.22 7.20 10.57
N GLN A 45 1.52 7.29 11.69
CA GLN A 45 1.07 6.12 12.44
C GLN A 45 -0.05 5.40 11.68
N ILE A 46 0.04 4.07 11.61
CA ILE A 46 -1.04 3.24 11.07
C ILE A 46 -2.13 3.15 12.13
N ASN A 47 -3.38 3.46 11.76
CA ASN A 47 -4.53 3.37 12.65
C ASN A 47 -5.26 2.02 12.58
N GLY A 48 -4.97 1.20 11.56
CA GLY A 48 -5.51 -0.13 11.40
C GLY A 48 -5.04 -0.80 10.11
N ALA A 49 -5.14 -2.13 10.07
CA ALA A 49 -4.90 -2.94 8.89
C ALA A 49 -5.94 -4.07 8.82
N TRP A 50 -6.60 -4.23 7.68
CA TRP A 50 -7.71 -5.18 7.53
C TRP A 50 -7.74 -5.81 6.14
N MET A 51 -8.40 -6.96 6.04
CA MET A 51 -8.73 -7.59 4.76
C MET A 51 -10.13 -7.16 4.34
N ALA A 52 -10.24 -6.32 3.30
CA ALA A 52 -11.54 -5.81 2.83
C ALA A 52 -12.37 -6.83 2.03
N GLY A 53 -11.80 -7.99 1.69
CA GLY A 53 -12.48 -9.06 0.94
C GLY A 53 -11.49 -10.00 0.24
N ARG A 54 -12.03 -10.93 -0.56
CA ARG A 54 -11.25 -11.86 -1.40
C ARG A 54 -11.69 -11.70 -2.86
N THR A 55 -10.73 -11.70 -3.78
CA THR A 55 -10.98 -11.68 -5.23
C THR A 55 -10.00 -12.60 -5.93
N LYS A 56 -10.43 -13.21 -7.04
CA LYS A 56 -9.56 -13.98 -7.94
C LYS A 56 -8.93 -13.10 -9.03
N HIS A 57 -9.48 -11.91 -9.25
CA HIS A 57 -9.06 -10.98 -10.31
C HIS A 57 -8.21 -9.87 -9.71
N LEU A 58 -6.91 -9.92 -10.01
CA LEU A 58 -5.94 -8.88 -9.68
C LEU A 58 -5.33 -8.34 -10.98
N LEU A 59 -5.11 -7.05 -11.02
CA LEU A 59 -4.35 -6.40 -12.09
C LEU A 59 -2.89 -6.31 -11.67
N GLU A 60 -2.00 -6.43 -12.66
CA GLU A 60 -0.57 -6.22 -12.49
C GLU A 60 -0.19 -4.85 -13.05
N VAL A 61 0.41 -4.02 -12.20
CA VAL A 61 0.91 -2.70 -12.57
C VAL A 61 2.43 -2.77 -12.58
N ARG A 62 3.02 -2.44 -13.73
CA ARG A 62 4.47 -2.40 -13.92
C ARG A 62 4.92 -0.96 -14.07
N SER A 63 5.97 -0.57 -13.35
CA SER A 63 6.64 0.70 -13.60
C SER A 63 7.79 0.51 -14.59
N ASP A 64 8.21 1.60 -15.25
CA ASP A 64 9.38 1.59 -16.14
C ASP A 64 10.66 1.16 -15.42
N GLY A 65 10.72 1.34 -14.09
CA GLY A 65 11.80 0.87 -13.23
C GLY A 65 11.74 -0.63 -12.90
N GLY A 66 10.83 -1.39 -13.52
CA GLY A 66 10.72 -2.84 -13.35
C GLY A 66 9.99 -3.29 -12.08
N GLN A 67 9.45 -2.37 -11.28
CA GLN A 67 8.66 -2.75 -10.11
C GLN A 67 7.30 -3.28 -10.56
N VAL A 68 6.87 -4.37 -9.92
CA VAL A 68 5.61 -5.04 -10.21
C VAL A 68 4.74 -5.02 -8.95
N LEU A 69 3.53 -4.50 -9.09
CA LEU A 69 2.54 -4.47 -8.01
C LEU A 69 1.24 -5.13 -8.48
N ARG A 70 0.71 -6.04 -7.67
CA ARG A 70 -0.61 -6.64 -7.91
C ARG A 70 -1.64 -5.89 -7.08
N CYS A 71 -2.71 -5.41 -7.70
CA CYS A 71 -3.75 -4.63 -7.02
C CYS A 71 -5.15 -5.01 -7.54
N THR A 72 -6.21 -4.56 -6.84
CA THR A 72 -7.58 -4.68 -7.35
C THR A 72 -7.83 -3.56 -8.35
N SER A 73 -8.75 -3.74 -9.30
CA SER A 73 -9.09 -2.70 -10.30
C SER A 73 -9.63 -1.40 -9.68
N ARG A 74 -10.09 -1.46 -8.43
CA ARG A 74 -10.55 -0.27 -7.69
C ARG A 74 -9.40 0.53 -7.07
N HIS A 75 -8.20 -0.05 -6.99
CA HIS A 75 -7.04 0.60 -6.37
C HIS A 75 -6.58 1.80 -7.20
N ARG A 76 -6.29 2.91 -6.53
CA ARG A 76 -5.82 4.15 -7.16
C ARG A 76 -4.36 4.39 -6.84
N PHE A 77 -3.58 4.73 -7.86
CA PHE A 77 -2.19 5.14 -7.76
C PHE A 77 -2.08 6.64 -7.97
N LEU A 78 -1.22 7.30 -7.19
CA LEU A 78 -0.86 8.68 -7.43
C LEU A 78 0.26 8.73 -8.46
N THR A 79 -0.02 9.31 -9.62
CA THR A 79 0.93 9.49 -10.73
C THR A 79 1.37 10.95 -10.82
N ARG A 80 2.53 11.20 -11.41
CA ARG A 80 3.08 12.56 -11.58
C ARG A 80 2.24 13.42 -12.53
N GLU A 81 1.74 12.84 -13.61
CA GLU A 81 1.12 13.59 -14.72
C GLU A 81 -0.39 13.80 -14.52
N VAL A 82 -1.12 12.73 -14.17
CA VAL A 82 -2.60 12.75 -14.11
C VAL A 82 -3.15 12.75 -12.68
N GLY A 83 -2.28 12.69 -11.67
CA GLY A 83 -2.69 12.54 -10.29
C GLY A 83 -3.26 11.13 -10.03
N TRP A 84 -4.43 11.04 -9.41
CA TRP A 84 -5.03 9.75 -9.06
C TRP A 84 -5.55 9.00 -10.29
N ALA A 85 -4.97 7.84 -10.58
CA ALA A 85 -5.39 6.94 -11.64
C ALA A 85 -5.75 5.56 -11.09
N GLN A 86 -6.78 4.92 -11.64
CA GLN A 86 -7.10 3.52 -11.32
C GLN A 86 -6.28 2.57 -12.18
N ALA A 87 -5.96 1.39 -11.63
CA ALA A 87 -5.46 0.29 -12.45
C ALA A 87 -6.55 -0.19 -13.42
N ARG A 88 -6.18 -0.36 -14.69
CA ARG A 88 -7.02 -0.86 -15.79
C ARG A 88 -6.21 -1.84 -16.63
N GLU A 89 -6.90 -2.75 -17.30
CA GLU A 89 -6.33 -3.60 -18.37
C GLU A 89 -5.91 -2.76 -19.57
#